data_AF-A0A0N0KR40-F1
#
_entry.id   AF-A0A0N0KR40-F1
#
_cell.length_a   1.000
_cell.length_b   1.000
_cell.length_c   1.000
_cell.angle_alpha   90.00
_cell.angle_beta   90.00
_cell.angle_gamma   90.00
#
_symmetry.space_group_name_H-M   'P 1'
#
loop_
_entity.id
_entity.type
_entity.pdbx_description
1 polymer ?
#
loop_
_entity_poly.entity_id
_entity_poly.type
_entity_poly.pdbx_seq_one_letter_code
_entity_poly.pdbx_strand_id
1 'polypeptide(L)'
;MKDYYTVDDLAKELGVTTRTIRNYQKSHVIEGIKVAGQWRFSRESVKSLLGETFTDPLLTFNHKRAEKTHSESLLAIDVAISSDTALRNQTQQIIKQYNLLYSGETRQFFYEKINDQLARYTLVGPLKYVLTFGQWIEAFLEENASHD
;
A
#
# COMPACT_ATOMS: atom_id res chain seq x y z
N MET A 1 -11.24 -5.25 10.73
CA MET A 1 -10.91 -6.15 9.59
C MET A 1 -9.92 -7.21 10.10
N LYS A 2 -10.02 -8.50 9.75
CA LYS A 2 -9.25 -9.60 10.42
C LYS A 2 -7.72 -9.45 10.25
N ASP A 3 -6.96 -9.78 11.29
CA ASP A 3 -5.48 -9.75 11.29
C ASP A 3 -4.85 -11.02 10.69
N TYR A 4 -5.60 -12.12 10.71
CA TYR A 4 -5.20 -13.41 10.19
C TYR A 4 -6.29 -14.06 9.34
N TYR A 5 -5.87 -14.69 8.25
CA TYR A 5 -6.69 -15.43 7.33
C TYR A 5 -6.51 -16.94 7.56
N THR A 6 -7.58 -17.70 7.49
CA THR A 6 -7.51 -19.15 7.29
C THR A 6 -7.26 -19.47 5.82
N VAL A 7 -6.99 -20.75 5.54
CA VAL A 7 -7.00 -21.29 4.17
C VAL A 7 -8.32 -20.99 3.46
N ASP A 8 -9.45 -21.08 4.18
CA ASP A 8 -10.78 -20.86 3.61
C ASP A 8 -11.07 -19.37 3.36
N ASP A 9 -10.61 -18.48 4.27
CA ASP A 9 -10.70 -17.03 4.07
C ASP A 9 -9.90 -16.62 2.82
N LEU A 10 -8.66 -17.12 2.67
CA LEU A 10 -7.81 -16.85 1.52
C LEU A 10 -8.38 -17.38 0.20
N ALA A 11 -8.93 -18.60 0.22
CA ALA A 11 -9.54 -19.20 -0.96
C ALA A 11 -10.70 -18.34 -1.48
N LYS A 12 -11.52 -17.82 -0.57
CA LYS A 12 -12.61 -16.89 -0.92
C LYS A 12 -12.10 -15.55 -1.43
N GLU A 13 -11.15 -14.95 -0.74
CA GLU A 13 -10.58 -13.64 -1.08
C GLU A 13 -9.95 -13.63 -2.47
N LEU A 14 -9.22 -14.69 -2.82
CA LEU A 14 -8.47 -14.80 -4.06
C LEU A 14 -9.26 -15.47 -5.20
N GLY A 15 -10.50 -15.92 -4.92
CA GLY A 15 -11.32 -16.65 -5.91
C GLY A 15 -10.70 -17.99 -6.35
N VAL A 16 -9.93 -18.65 -5.49
CA VAL A 16 -9.26 -19.93 -5.78
C VAL A 16 -9.69 -21.03 -4.83
N THR A 17 -9.31 -22.28 -5.11
CA THR A 17 -9.61 -23.39 -4.20
C THR A 17 -8.69 -23.40 -2.99
N THR A 18 -9.16 -23.97 -1.88
CA THR A 18 -8.34 -24.22 -0.68
C THR A 18 -7.13 -25.12 -0.98
N ARG A 19 -7.23 -26.00 -1.99
CA ARG A 19 -6.12 -26.80 -2.50
C ARG A 19 -5.05 -25.94 -3.20
N THR A 20 -5.44 -24.89 -3.91
CA THR A 20 -4.51 -23.91 -4.49
C THR A 20 -3.74 -23.17 -3.40
N ILE A 21 -4.42 -22.71 -2.35
CA ILE A 21 -3.76 -22.05 -1.20
C ILE A 21 -2.76 -22.99 -0.50
N ARG A 22 -3.13 -24.25 -0.29
CA ARG A 22 -2.20 -25.27 0.27
C ARG A 22 -1.00 -25.55 -0.65
N ASN A 23 -1.19 -25.46 -1.97
CA ASN A 23 -0.09 -25.60 -2.92
C ASN A 23 0.86 -24.40 -2.86
N TYR A 24 0.32 -23.18 -2.81
CA TYR A 24 1.12 -21.94 -2.64
C TYR A 24 1.94 -21.99 -1.36
N GLN A 25 1.37 -22.51 -0.28
CA GLN A 25 2.09 -22.74 0.95
C GLN A 25 3.23 -23.76 0.79
N LYS A 26 2.97 -24.91 0.17
CA LYS A 26 3.98 -25.95 -0.05
C LYS A 26 5.14 -25.49 -0.94
N SER A 27 4.86 -24.61 -1.89
CA SER A 27 5.85 -24.05 -2.81
C SER A 27 6.47 -22.74 -2.30
N HIS A 28 6.26 -22.37 -1.03
CA HIS A 28 6.79 -21.14 -0.41
C HIS A 28 6.38 -19.83 -1.11
N VAL A 29 5.25 -19.83 -1.83
CA VAL A 29 4.69 -18.64 -2.47
C VAL A 29 3.92 -17.78 -1.47
N ILE A 30 3.41 -18.38 -0.39
CA ILE A 30 2.86 -17.67 0.77
C ILE A 30 3.29 -18.36 2.06
N GLU A 31 3.81 -17.59 3.01
CA GLU A 31 4.18 -18.10 4.33
C GLU A 31 3.02 -17.96 5.32
N GLY A 32 2.80 -19.00 6.13
CA GLY A 32 1.80 -19.01 7.19
C GLY A 32 2.37 -19.67 8.45
N ILE A 33 1.70 -19.48 9.58
CA ILE A 33 2.02 -20.10 10.86
C ILE A 33 0.95 -21.11 11.24
N LYS A 34 1.34 -22.17 11.95
CA LYS A 34 0.40 -23.18 12.43
C LYS A 34 0.00 -22.86 13.87
N VAL A 35 -1.26 -22.50 14.07
CA VAL A 35 -1.84 -22.16 15.39
C VAL A 35 -2.96 -23.15 15.70
N ALA A 36 -2.84 -23.86 16.81
CA ALA A 36 -3.83 -24.86 17.25
C ALA A 36 -4.24 -25.86 16.14
N GLY A 37 -3.26 -26.33 15.36
CA GLY A 37 -3.49 -27.30 14.28
C GLY A 37 -3.99 -26.71 12.96
N GLN A 38 -4.33 -25.42 12.92
CA GLN A 38 -4.81 -24.72 11.72
C GLN A 38 -3.76 -23.76 11.17
N TRP A 39 -3.71 -23.63 9.85
CA TRP A 39 -2.86 -22.64 9.18
C TRP A 39 -3.49 -21.26 9.22
N ARG A 40 -2.70 -20.28 9.65
CA ARG A 40 -3.04 -18.87 9.73
C ARG A 40 -2.04 -18.06 8.92
N PHE A 41 -2.55 -17.17 8.09
CA PHE A 41 -1.75 -16.31 7.21
C PHE A 41 -1.97 -14.88 7.66
N SER A 42 -0.88 -14.18 7.99
CA SER A 42 -1.00 -12.77 8.35
C SER A 42 -1.41 -11.96 7.13
N ARG A 43 -1.99 -10.80 7.34
CA ARG A 43 -2.35 -9.89 6.24
C ARG A 43 -1.15 -9.56 5.35
N GLU A 44 0.03 -9.38 5.93
CA GLU A 44 1.27 -9.06 5.22
C GLU A 44 1.67 -10.19 4.27
N SER A 45 1.57 -11.44 4.71
CA SER A 45 1.79 -12.61 3.83
C SER A 45 0.82 -12.66 2.66
N VAL A 46 -0.45 -12.32 2.91
CA VAL A 46 -1.48 -12.29 1.85
C VAL A 46 -1.22 -11.17 0.85
N LYS A 47 -0.83 -9.98 1.33
CA LYS A 47 -0.40 -8.87 0.48
C LYS A 47 0.81 -9.27 -0.36
N SER A 48 1.82 -9.90 0.25
CA SER A 48 3.01 -10.40 -0.46
C SER A 48 2.66 -11.38 -1.58
N LEU A 49 1.72 -12.31 -1.33
CA LEU A 49 1.21 -13.26 -2.33
C LEU A 49 0.53 -12.57 -3.52
N LEU A 50 -0.13 -11.43 -3.28
CA LEU A 50 -0.77 -10.62 -4.32
C LEU A 50 0.23 -9.78 -5.13
N GLY A 51 1.54 -9.90 -4.86
CA GLY A 51 2.58 -9.06 -5.45
C GLY A 51 2.79 -7.74 -4.71
N GLU A 52 2.09 -7.53 -3.59
CA GLU A 52 2.26 -6.39 -2.70
C GLU A 52 3.15 -6.79 -1.52
N THR A 53 4.46 -6.90 -1.73
CA THR A 53 5.35 -6.57 -0.61
C THR A 53 5.12 -5.09 -0.35
N PHE A 54 4.15 -4.75 0.52
CA PHE A 54 4.04 -3.40 1.04
C PHE A 54 5.30 -3.17 1.86
N THR A 55 6.34 -2.76 1.15
CA THR A 55 7.62 -2.40 1.73
C THR A 55 7.40 -0.99 2.21
N ASP A 56 7.35 -0.80 3.53
CA ASP A 56 7.14 0.52 4.11
C ASP A 56 8.11 1.50 3.42
N PRO A 57 7.59 2.51 2.69
CA PRO A 57 8.42 3.40 1.90
C PRO A 57 9.37 4.22 2.79
N LEU A 58 9.02 4.50 4.05
CA LEU A 58 9.89 5.20 5.01
C LEU A 58 11.08 4.32 5.40
N LEU A 59 10.82 3.06 5.77
CA LEU A 59 11.87 2.11 6.13
C LEU A 59 12.77 1.82 4.93
N THR A 60 12.18 1.62 3.75
CA THR A 60 12.93 1.35 2.50
C THR A 60 13.82 2.52 2.13
N PHE A 61 13.28 3.74 2.19
CA PHE A 61 14.00 4.96 1.86
C PHE A 61 15.22 5.17 2.77
N ASN A 62 15.07 4.83 4.07
CA ASN A 62 16.16 4.94 5.05
C ASN A 62 17.17 3.79 4.96
N HIS A 63 16.71 2.55 4.79
CA HIS A 63 17.59 1.37 4.71
C HIS A 63 18.53 1.43 3.51
N LYS A 64 18.07 1.95 2.36
CA LYS A 64 18.89 2.06 1.16
C LYS A 64 19.82 3.27 1.13
N ARG A 65 19.93 4.04 2.22
CA ARG A 65 20.72 5.29 2.27
C ARG A 65 22.16 5.14 1.79
N ALA A 66 22.82 4.02 2.12
CA ALA A 66 24.21 3.77 1.77
C ALA A 66 24.39 3.36 0.31
N GLU A 67 23.31 2.90 -0.34
CA GLU A 67 23.29 2.45 -1.73
C GLU A 67 22.89 3.57 -2.71
N LYS A 68 22.42 4.71 -2.20
CA LYS A 68 21.95 5.82 -3.03
C LYS A 68 23.11 6.43 -3.81
N THR A 69 23.02 6.35 -5.13
CA THR A 69 23.95 6.97 -6.08
C THR A 69 23.45 8.31 -6.62
N HIS A 70 22.19 8.67 -6.34
CA HIS A 70 21.52 9.87 -6.82
C HIS A 70 20.68 10.51 -5.71
N SER A 71 20.41 11.81 -5.85
CA SER A 71 19.50 12.53 -4.95
C SER A 71 18.07 12.01 -5.09
N GLU A 72 17.48 11.66 -3.96
CA GLU A 72 16.12 11.18 -3.86
C GLU A 72 15.47 11.84 -2.64
N SER A 73 14.17 12.07 -2.71
CA SER A 73 13.37 12.74 -1.69
C SER A 73 12.16 11.89 -1.34
N LEU A 74 11.65 12.09 -0.13
CA LEU A 74 10.46 11.44 0.37
C LEU A 74 9.52 12.48 0.97
N LEU A 75 8.22 12.34 0.72
CA LEU A 75 7.15 13.07 1.40
C LEU A 75 6.12 12.07 1.89
N ALA A 76 5.77 12.14 3.17
CA ALA A 76 4.67 11.40 3.76
C ALA A 76 3.59 12.39 4.21
N ILE A 77 2.35 12.12 3.83
CA ILE A 77 1.18 12.97 4.10
C ILE A 77 0.16 12.12 4.82
N ASP A 78 -0.09 12.43 6.09
CA ASP A 78 -1.16 11.81 6.87
C ASP A 78 -2.46 12.57 6.63
N VAL A 79 -3.53 11.83 6.33
CA VAL A 79 -4.85 12.36 6.03
C VAL A 79 -5.90 11.70 6.91
N ALA A 80 -6.86 12.50 7.38
CA ALA A 80 -7.99 12.00 8.15
C ALA A 80 -8.96 11.21 7.26
N ILE A 81 -9.58 10.18 7.83
CA ILE A 81 -10.58 9.34 7.15
C ILE A 81 -11.97 9.75 7.62
N SER A 82 -12.74 10.38 6.75
CA SER A 82 -14.17 10.64 6.99
C SER A 82 -15.01 9.37 6.80
N SER A 83 -14.71 8.58 5.74
CA SER A 83 -15.30 7.26 5.51
C SER A 83 -14.42 6.42 4.57
N ASP A 84 -14.55 5.10 4.63
CA ASP A 84 -13.83 4.18 3.73
C ASP A 84 -14.18 4.41 2.25
N THR A 85 -15.41 4.83 1.94
CA THR A 85 -15.85 5.13 0.57
C THR A 85 -15.22 6.44 0.07
N ALA A 86 -15.22 7.50 0.89
CA ALA A 86 -14.59 8.77 0.55
C ALA A 86 -13.08 8.57 0.32
N LEU A 87 -12.41 7.88 1.25
CA LEU A 87 -10.99 7.56 1.15
C LEU A 87 -10.65 6.76 -0.11
N ARG A 88 -11.46 5.77 -0.47
CA ARG A 88 -11.27 4.98 -1.69
C ARG A 88 -11.41 5.87 -2.94
N ASN A 89 -12.44 6.70 -3.01
CA ASN A 89 -12.67 7.59 -4.15
C ASN A 89 -11.55 8.62 -4.30
N GLN A 90 -11.14 9.26 -3.20
CA GLN A 90 -10.01 10.18 -3.14
C GLN A 90 -8.72 9.52 -3.64
N THR A 91 -8.39 8.35 -3.10
CA THR A 91 -7.18 7.61 -3.46
C THR A 91 -7.17 7.21 -4.94
N GLN A 92 -8.31 6.80 -5.50
CA GLN A 92 -8.42 6.48 -6.93
C GLN A 92 -8.17 7.68 -7.83
N GLN A 93 -8.62 8.88 -7.43
CA GLN A 93 -8.35 10.11 -8.18
C GLN A 93 -6.86 10.48 -8.15
N ILE A 94 -6.22 10.36 -6.99
CA ILE A 94 -4.77 10.61 -6.85
C ILE A 94 -3.97 9.62 -7.69
N ILE A 95 -4.30 8.32 -7.66
CA ILE A 95 -3.64 7.29 -8.48
C ILE A 95 -3.82 7.58 -9.97
N LYS A 96 -5.03 7.97 -10.38
CA LYS A 96 -5.31 8.33 -11.78
C LYS A 96 -4.44 9.52 -12.22
N GLN A 97 -4.34 10.56 -11.39
CA GLN A 97 -3.51 11.72 -11.70
C GLN A 97 -2.02 11.35 -11.76
N TYR A 98 -1.56 10.52 -10.83
CA TYR A 98 -0.19 10.01 -10.81
C TYR A 98 0.16 9.30 -12.12
N ASN A 99 -0.68 8.35 -12.53
CA ASN A 99 -0.50 7.57 -13.75
C ASN A 99 -0.59 8.40 -15.04
N LEU A 100 -1.33 9.51 -15.01
CA LEU A 100 -1.45 10.42 -16.15
C LEU A 100 -0.19 11.28 -16.35
N LEU A 101 0.37 11.79 -15.26
CA LEU A 101 1.45 12.79 -15.30
C LEU A 101 2.85 12.20 -15.23
N TYR A 102 2.99 11.02 -14.62
CA TYR A 102 4.28 10.45 -14.31
C TYR A 102 4.46 9.08 -14.94
N SER A 103 5.60 8.90 -15.61
CA SER A 103 6.07 7.63 -16.16
C SER A 103 7.52 7.37 -15.74
N GLY A 104 7.91 6.09 -15.61
CA GLY A 104 9.27 5.67 -15.29
C GLY A 104 9.52 5.25 -13.83
N GLU A 105 10.60 4.50 -13.61
CA GLU A 105 10.88 3.74 -12.38
C GLU A 105 11.33 4.59 -11.18
N THR A 106 11.76 5.85 -11.39
CA THR A 106 12.34 6.69 -10.33
C THR A 106 11.30 7.48 -9.54
N ARG A 107 10.02 7.35 -9.86
CA ARG A 107 8.92 8.02 -9.16
C ARG A 107 8.03 6.92 -8.61
N GLN A 108 7.70 7.04 -7.34
CA GLN A 108 6.90 6.05 -6.65
C GLN A 108 5.84 6.77 -5.83
N PHE A 109 4.67 6.16 -5.80
CA PHE A 109 3.52 6.57 -5.00
C PHE A 109 3.07 5.35 -4.21
N PHE A 110 2.89 5.53 -2.91
CA PHE A 110 2.38 4.52 -2.00
C PHE A 110 1.18 5.06 -1.23
N TYR A 111 0.29 4.15 -0.89
CA TYR A 111 -0.88 4.44 -0.06
C TYR A 111 -1.02 3.37 1.01
N GLU A 112 -1.34 3.80 2.22
CA GLU A 112 -1.61 2.93 3.35
C GLU A 112 -2.76 3.48 4.19
N LYS A 113 -3.72 2.62 4.55
CA LYS A 113 -4.67 2.93 5.64
C LYS A 113 -4.00 2.54 6.96
N ILE A 114 -3.56 3.52 7.76
CA ILE A 114 -2.86 3.30 9.03
C ILE A 114 -3.83 2.69 10.05
N ASN A 115 -5.00 3.30 10.21
CA ASN A 115 -6.08 2.85 11.09
C ASN A 115 -7.43 3.36 10.55
N ASP A 116 -8.50 3.29 11.35
CA ASP A 116 -9.83 3.72 10.91
C ASP A 116 -10.00 5.25 10.83
N GLN A 117 -9.06 6.03 11.37
CA GLN A 117 -9.08 7.49 11.41
C GLN A 117 -8.03 8.13 10.50
N LEU A 118 -6.98 7.42 10.14
CA LEU A 118 -5.83 7.95 9.42
C LEU A 118 -5.39 7.04 8.28
N ALA A 119 -5.07 7.66 7.16
CA ALA A 119 -4.35 7.07 6.04
C ALA A 119 -3.11 7.90 5.71
N ARG A 120 -2.19 7.31 4.95
CA ARG A 120 -0.95 7.94 4.51
C ARG A 120 -0.77 7.79 3.02
N TYR A 121 -0.40 8.89 2.39
CA TYR A 121 0.20 8.92 1.05
C TYR A 121 1.70 9.12 1.18
N THR A 122 2.49 8.35 0.44
CA THR A 122 3.95 8.53 0.41
C THR A 122 4.45 8.67 -1.01
N LEU A 123 5.23 9.73 -1.26
CA LEU A 123 5.91 9.98 -2.52
C LEU A 123 7.40 9.70 -2.34
N VAL A 124 8.01 8.97 -3.27
CA VAL A 124 9.46 8.77 -3.32
C VAL A 124 9.98 9.06 -4.72
N GLY A 125 11.04 9.85 -4.84
CA GLY A 125 11.68 10.15 -6.12
C GLY A 125 12.40 11.49 -6.16
N PRO A 126 12.64 12.09 -7.33
CA PRO A 126 13.30 13.38 -7.45
C PRO A 126 12.57 14.50 -6.70
N LEU A 127 13.31 15.43 -6.09
CA LEU A 127 12.75 16.55 -5.30
C LEU A 127 11.64 17.31 -6.02
N LYS A 128 11.83 17.61 -7.32
CA LYS A 128 10.83 18.31 -8.14
C LYS A 128 9.51 17.54 -8.21
N TYR A 129 9.55 16.22 -8.35
CA TYR A 129 8.35 15.38 -8.38
C TYR A 129 7.64 15.42 -7.02
N VAL A 130 8.38 15.21 -5.95
CA VAL A 130 7.84 15.17 -4.58
C VAL A 130 7.15 16.48 -4.22
N LEU A 131 7.78 17.63 -4.52
CA LEU A 131 7.20 18.95 -4.23
C LEU A 131 5.98 19.25 -5.12
N THR A 132 6.09 19.04 -6.43
CA THR A 132 5.01 19.41 -7.37
C THR A 132 3.77 18.54 -7.15
N PHE A 133 3.95 17.23 -6.98
CA PHE A 133 2.82 16.34 -6.76
C PHE A 133 2.27 16.44 -5.33
N GLY A 134 3.14 16.67 -4.33
CA GLY A 134 2.71 16.96 -2.97
C GLY A 134 1.81 18.20 -2.88
N GLN A 135 2.19 19.30 -3.54
CA GLN A 135 1.37 20.52 -3.61
C GLN A 135 0.04 20.28 -4.31
N TRP A 136 0.03 19.49 -5.38
CA TRP A 136 -1.22 19.12 -6.04
C TRP A 136 -2.13 18.27 -5.15
N ILE A 137 -1.58 17.31 -4.40
CA ILE A 137 -2.33 16.50 -3.44
C ILE A 137 -2.94 17.40 -2.36
N GLU A 138 -2.16 18.33 -1.79
CA GLU A 138 -2.65 19.28 -0.78
C GLU A 138 -3.85 20.09 -1.30
N ALA A 139 -3.73 20.74 -2.46
CA ALA A 139 -4.82 21.49 -3.07
C ALA A 139 -6.06 20.62 -3.35
N PHE A 140 -5.85 19.40 -3.86
CA PHE A 140 -6.93 18.46 -4.10
C PHE A 140 -7.65 18.06 -2.81
N LEU A 141 -6.92 17.84 -1.71
CA LEU A 141 -7.53 17.51 -0.42
C LEU A 141 -8.33 18.68 0.16
N GLU A 142 -7.84 19.91 0.06
CA GLU A 142 -8.54 21.11 0.53
C GLU A 142 -9.85 21.36 -0.23
N GLU A 143 -9.84 21.21 -1.56
CA GLU A 143 -11.02 21.35 -2.41
C GLU A 143 -12.10 20.32 -2.04
N ASN A 144 -11.70 19.07 -1.76
CA ASN A 144 -12.65 18.00 -1.42
C ASN A 144 -13.09 18.04 0.05
N ALA A 145 -12.31 18.63 0.96
CA ALA A 145 -12.72 18.84 2.35
C ALA A 145 -13.75 19.98 2.51
N SER A 146 -13.80 20.92 1.54
CA SER A 146 -14.72 22.06 1.55
C SER A 146 -16.13 21.72 1.04
N HIS A 147 -16.40 20.46 0.71
CA HIS A 147 -17.66 19.98 0.14
C HIS A 147 -18.34 18.86 0.97
N ASP A 148 -17.80 18.55 2.14
CA ASP A 148 -18.41 17.73 3.21
C ASP A 148 -19.05 18.63 4.28
#